data_AF-A0A7M3SW42-F1
#
_entry.id   AF-A0A7M3SW42-F1
#
_cell.length_a   1.000
_cell.length_b   1.000
_cell.length_c   1.000
_cell.angle_alpha   90.00
_cell.angle_beta   90.00
_cell.angle_gamma   90.00
#
_symmetry.space_group_name_H-M   'P 1'
#
loop_
_entity.id
_entity.type
_entity.pdbx_description
1 polymer ?
#
loop_
_entity_poly.entity_id
_entity_poly.type
_entity_poly.pdbx_seq_one_letter_code
_entity_poly.pdbx_strand_id
1 'polypeptide(L)' 'MTRQQEILKKLRKAARSAGYTFEFSRSGGNHDIYDLDGVMIVVPRHRDINELTAVSIYKAAETKLGEKWWK' A
#
# COMPACT_ATOMS: atom_id res chain seq x y z
N MET A 1 5.74 10.24 11.18
CA MET A 1 5.91 10.20 9.69
C MET A 1 6.49 8.85 9.27
N THR A 2 6.01 8.29 8.17
CA THR A 2 6.45 7.00 7.62
C THR A 2 7.09 7.21 6.25
N ARG A 3 8.24 6.57 6.00
CA ARG A 3 8.86 6.60 4.66
C ARG A 3 7.95 5.87 3.67
N GLN A 4 7.73 6.45 2.48
CA GLN A 4 6.93 5.82 1.43
C GLN A 4 7.45 4.42 1.07
N GLN A 5 8.79 4.25 1.00
CA GLN A 5 9.41 2.95 0.74
C GLN A 5 9.06 1.90 1.80
N GLU A 6 8.90 2.29 3.06
CA GLU A 6 8.51 1.36 4.13
C GLU A 6 7.07 0.90 3.97
N ILE A 7 6.17 1.79 3.52
CA ILE A 7 4.77 1.43 3.17
C ILE A 7 4.76 0.38 2.06
N LEU A 8 5.49 0.63 0.96
CA LEU A 8 5.58 -0.29 -0.18
C LEU A 8 6.18 -1.64 0.20
N LYS A 9 7.25 -1.63 1.02
CA LYS A 9 7.88 -2.84 1.54
C LYS A 9 6.92 -3.66 2.39
N LYS A 10 6.13 -2.99 3.25
CA LYS A 10 5.15 -3.64 4.13
C LYS A 10 4.01 -4.28 3.32
N LEU A 11 3.44 -3.54 2.36
CA LEU A 11 2.42 -4.04 1.44
C LEU A 11 2.92 -5.26 0.65
N ARG A 12 4.10 -5.16 0.04
CA ARG A 12 4.69 -6.28 -0.73
C ARG A 12 4.93 -7.51 0.14
N LYS A 13 5.43 -7.32 1.36
CA LYS A 13 5.67 -8.43 2.30
C LYS A 13 4.36 -9.11 2.68
N ALA A 14 3.34 -8.33 3.05
CA ALA A 14 2.05 -8.87 3.48
C ALA A 14 1.30 -9.55 2.33
N ALA A 15 1.29 -8.96 1.13
CA ALA A 15 0.75 -9.59 -0.07
C ALA A 15 1.41 -10.96 -0.32
N ARG A 16 2.74 -11.01 -0.32
CA ARG A 16 3.49 -12.27 -0.49
C ARG A 16 3.15 -13.29 0.60
N SER A 17 3.05 -12.88 1.86
CA SER A 17 2.69 -13.78 2.96
C SER A 17 1.26 -14.32 2.86
N ALA A 18 0.35 -13.56 2.26
CA ALA A 18 -1.04 -13.95 2.03
C ALA A 18 -1.25 -14.67 0.68
N GLY A 19 -0.20 -14.82 -0.15
CA GLY A 19 -0.28 -15.45 -1.46
C GLY A 19 -0.84 -14.55 -2.58
N TYR A 20 -0.89 -13.24 -2.36
CA TYR A 20 -1.37 -12.25 -3.33
C TYR A 20 -0.22 -11.57 -4.09
N THR A 21 -0.53 -11.08 -5.29
CA THR A 21 0.36 -10.21 -6.07
C THR A 21 0.29 -8.77 -5.56
N PHE A 22 1.39 -8.03 -5.69
CA PHE A 22 1.42 -6.58 -5.43
C PHE A 22 2.30 -5.91 -6.48
N GLU A 23 1.65 -5.38 -7.50
CA GLU A 23 2.30 -4.93 -8.73
C GLU A 23 2.03 -3.46 -8.98
N PHE A 24 2.99 -2.77 -9.60
CA PHE A 24 2.77 -1.41 -10.05
C PHE A 24 1.81 -1.43 -11.25
N SER A 25 0.72 -0.68 -11.17
CA SER A 25 -0.28 -0.61 -12.24
C SER A 25 -0.02 0.60 -13.14
N ARG A 26 -0.07 1.81 -12.57
CA ARG A 26 0.15 3.06 -13.31
C ARG A 26 0.48 4.20 -12.37
N SER A 27 1.12 5.24 -12.91
CA SER A 27 1.22 6.53 -12.22
C SER A 27 0.01 7.40 -12.57
N GLY A 28 -0.53 8.09 -11.58
CA GLY A 28 -1.34 9.30 -11.75
C GLY A 28 -0.55 10.52 -11.25
N GLY A 29 -1.12 11.74 -11.34
CA GLY A 29 -0.45 13.01 -11.01
C GLY A 29 0.69 12.93 -9.98
N ASN A 30 0.37 13.04 -8.69
CA ASN A 30 1.36 12.93 -7.60
C ASN A 30 1.34 11.56 -6.90
N HIS A 31 0.75 10.53 -7.50
CA HIS A 31 0.51 9.23 -6.86
C HIS A 31 0.84 8.07 -7.79
N ASP A 32 1.38 7.00 -7.24
CA ASP A 32 1.45 5.71 -7.91
C ASP A 32 0.27 4.85 -7.48
N ILE A 33 -0.26 4.06 -8.41
CA ILE A 33 -1.33 3.11 -8.16
C ILE A 33 -0.77 1.71 -8.31
N TYR A 34 -0.96 0.90 -7.28
CA TYR A 34 -0.55 -0.50 -7.22
C TYR A 34 -1.77 -1.40 -7.26
N ASP A 35 -1.69 -2.51 -7.99
CA ASP A 35 -2.67 -3.57 -7.96
C ASP A 35 -2.28 -4.60 -6.88
N LEU A 36 -3.18 -4.81 -5.93
CA LEU A 36 -3.10 -5.84 -4.90
C LEU A 36 -4.16 -6.89 -5.20
N ASP A 37 -3.85 -7.82 -6.11
CA ASP A 37 -4.74 -8.91 -6.50
C ASP A 37 -6.15 -8.42 -6.93
N GLY A 38 -6.16 -7.38 -7.77
CA GLY A 38 -7.37 -6.71 -8.25
C GLY A 38 -7.88 -5.55 -7.36
N VAL A 39 -7.24 -5.26 -6.22
CA VAL A 39 -7.56 -4.08 -5.38
C VAL A 39 -6.55 -2.97 -5.65
N MET A 40 -7.05 -1.79 -6.04
CA MET A 40 -6.20 -0.64 -6.37
C MET A 40 -5.79 0.14 -5.13
N ILE A 41 -4.49 0.20 -4.86
CA ILE A 41 -3.89 0.91 -3.73
C ILE A 41 -3.18 2.16 -4.23
N VAL A 42 -3.65 3.34 -3.79
CA VAL A 42 -3.07 4.64 -4.16
C VAL A 42 -1.99 5.03 -3.15
N VAL A 43 -0.78 5.28 -3.62
CA VAL A 43 0.38 5.65 -2.78
C VAL A 43 0.98 6.98 -3.28
N PRO A 44 0.97 8.06 -2.48
CA PRO A 44 1.59 9.33 -2.87
C PRO A 44 3.10 9.19 -3.10
N ARG A 45 3.64 9.92 -4.09
CA ARG A 45 5.07 9.96 -4.43
C ARG A 45 5.87 10.94 -3.57
N HIS A 46 5.57 10.99 -2.27
CA HIS A 46 6.30 11.83 -1.32
C HIS A 46 7.24 10.96 -0.50
N ARG A 47 8.45 11.44 -0.20
CA ARG A 47 9.42 10.67 0.60
C ARG A 47 8.87 10.34 2.00
N ASP A 48 8.20 11.31 2.61
CA ASP A 48 7.61 11.21 3.94
C ASP A 48 6.09 11.32 3.83
N ILE A 49 5.42 10.29 4.34
CA ILE A 49 3.97 10.17 4.37
C ILE A 49 3.52 10.40 5.80
N ASN A 50 2.55 11.29 6.00
CA ASN A 50 1.97 11.50 7.32
C ASN A 50 1.26 10.22 7.79
N GLU A 51 1.12 10.06 9.10
CA GLU A 51 0.63 8.81 9.69
C GLU A 51 -0.82 8.51 9.31
N LEU A 52 -1.67 9.53 9.16
CA LEU A 52 -3.06 9.35 8.74
C LEU A 52 -3.15 8.81 7.30
N THR A 53 -2.36 9.36 6.38
CA THR A 53 -2.27 8.88 4.99
C THR A 53 -1.72 7.46 4.95
N ALA A 54 -0.69 7.13 5.74
CA ALA A 54 -0.17 5.78 5.82
C ALA A 54 -1.24 4.78 6.31
N VAL A 55 -1.99 5.14 7.35
CA VAL A 55 -3.10 4.32 7.86
C VAL A 55 -4.19 4.15 6.80
N SER A 56 -4.56 5.20 6.08
CA SER A 56 -5.55 5.09 4.99
C SER A 56 -5.10 4.15 3.87
N ILE A 57 -3.80 4.16 3.53
CA ILE A 57 -3.22 3.21 2.56
C ILE A 57 -3.34 1.77 3.08
N TYR A 58 -3.01 1.53 4.35
CA TYR A 58 -3.11 0.19 4.93
C TYR A 58 -4.55 -0.30 5.02
N LYS A 59 -5.50 0.59 5.36
CA LYS A 59 -6.94 0.29 5.36
C LYS A 59 -7.45 -0.11 3.98
N ALA A 60 -6.99 0.56 2.92
CA ALA A 60 -7.36 0.18 1.54
C ALA A 60 -6.93 -1.26 1.20
N ALA A 61 -5.88 -1.78 1.84
CA ALA A 61 -5.42 -3.14 1.66
C ALA A 61 -6.13 -4.18 2.57
N GLU A 62 -6.96 -3.76 3.53
CA GLU A 62 -7.69 -4.68 4.44
C GLU A 62 -8.59 -5.66 3.70
N THR A 63 -9.17 -5.25 2.57
CA THR A 63 -10.02 -6.10 1.73
C THR A 63 -9.32 -7.40 1.31
N LYS A 64 -8.00 -7.39 1.18
CA LYS A 64 -7.20 -8.58 0.83
C LYS A 64 -6.39 -9.11 2.01
N LEU A 65 -5.76 -8.23 2.78
CA LEU A 65 -4.78 -8.62 3.80
C LEU A 65 -5.40 -8.87 5.18
N GLY A 66 -6.71 -8.63 5.33
CA GLY A 66 -7.43 -8.75 6.60
C GLY A 66 -7.38 -7.48 7.44
N GLU A 67 -8.29 -7.37 8.40
CA GLU A 67 -8.38 -6.21 9.28
C GLU A 67 -7.11 -6.01 10.10
N LYS A 68 -6.62 -4.76 10.16
CA LYS A 68 -5.47 -4.35 10.99
C LYS A 68 -4.18 -5.15 10.73
N TRP A 69 -3.99 -5.71 9.54
CA TRP A 69 -2.81 -6.52 9.15
C TRP A 69 -1.45 -5.83 9.34
N TRP A 70 -1.42 -4.50 9.41
CA TRP A 70 -0.19 -3.70 9.57
C TRP A 70 0.19 -3.47 11.03
N LYS A 71 -0.56 -4.01 11.99
CA LYS A 71 -0.25 -3.90 13.41
C LYS A 71 0.73 -4.96 13.88
#